data_AF-A0A975J184-F1
#
_entry.id   AF-A0A975J184-F1
#
_cell.length_a   1.000
_cell.length_b   1.000
_cell.length_c   1.000
_cell.angle_alpha   90.00
_cell.angle_beta   90.00
_cell.angle_gamma   90.00
#
_symmetry.space_group_name_H-M   'P 1'
#
loop_
_entity.id
_entity.type
_entity.pdbx_description
1 polymer ?
#
loop_
_entity_poly.entity_id
_entity_poly.type
_entity_poly.pdbx_seq_one_letter_code
_entity_poly.pdbx_strand_id
1 'polypeptide(L)'
;MKTSFLTALAAALLAGGHALAQTNDPAIPVGSLTAFPTIVQTGTHPTLTWNITYPSIVQDVVTITPPGILTPKQDLYMDVRILGASVATSTAYFPVEAQVKYDTGSWTRVFYDKQTKVNPSTIVYTRQVLKNKQINFAGRYYYNNAWSTLYTTLQGNTGQIVALVNGATPPSTFPDYNQPTIESFLRPYLDSAGKIKIGPMDVIYLFELTHTNTNDSGFDLQDLCVLVTFRKS
;
A
#
# COMPACT_ATOMS: atom_id res chain seq x y z
N MET A 1 -34.23 39.89 50.87
CA MET A 1 -34.15 39.68 49.40
C MET A 1 -32.88 38.89 49.12
N LYS A 2 -33.01 37.75 48.43
CA LYS A 2 -31.92 36.86 48.02
C LYS A 2 -31.59 37.15 46.55
N THR A 3 -30.32 37.39 46.25
CA THR A 3 -29.70 37.47 44.90
C THR A 3 -28.19 37.29 45.15
N SER A 4 -27.55 36.12 44.99
CA SER A 4 -27.29 35.23 43.85
C SER A 4 -26.27 35.76 42.83
N PHE A 5 -25.32 34.87 42.50
CA PHE A 5 -24.37 34.81 41.36
C PHE A 5 -23.03 35.57 41.46
N LEU A 6 -21.93 34.81 41.56
CA LEU A 6 -20.94 34.67 40.48
C LEU A 6 -19.83 33.68 40.88
N THR A 7 -19.83 32.53 40.22
CA THR A 7 -18.74 31.55 40.17
C THR A 7 -18.24 31.47 38.74
N ALA A 8 -16.96 31.12 38.61
CA ALA A 8 -16.22 30.70 37.40
C ALA A 8 -15.37 31.76 36.69
N LEU A 9 -14.05 31.56 36.75
CA LEU A 9 -13.18 31.74 35.60
C LEU A 9 -12.27 30.50 35.51
N ALA A 10 -12.65 29.56 34.65
CA ALA A 10 -11.81 28.44 34.26
C ALA A 10 -10.84 28.94 33.18
N ALA A 11 -9.54 28.79 33.42
CA ALA A 11 -8.51 29.07 32.43
C ALA A 11 -8.53 27.97 31.36
N ALA A 12 -8.75 28.40 30.11
CA ALA A 12 -8.68 27.57 28.93
C ALA A 12 -7.21 27.18 28.65
N LEU A 13 -6.89 25.89 28.79
CA LEU A 13 -5.74 25.27 28.12
C LEU A 13 -6.24 24.70 26.80
N LEU A 14 -6.26 25.53 25.77
CA LEU A 14 -6.31 25.08 24.38
C LEU A 14 -4.99 24.34 24.11
N ALA A 15 -5.02 23.02 24.22
CA ALA A 15 -3.96 22.16 23.71
C ALA A 15 -3.82 22.44 22.21
N GLY A 16 -2.71 23.10 21.84
CA GLY A 16 -2.33 23.29 20.46
C GLY A 16 -2.20 21.93 19.79
N GLY A 17 -3.16 21.61 18.91
CA GLY A 17 -3.01 20.50 17.99
C GLY A 17 -1.79 20.78 17.12
N HIS A 18 -0.72 20.01 17.33
CA HIS A 18 0.37 19.94 16.37
C HIS A 18 -0.21 19.37 15.07
N ALA A 19 -0.51 20.25 14.11
CA ALA A 19 -0.69 19.86 12.73
C ALA A 19 0.66 19.30 12.27
N LEU A 20 0.78 17.97 12.21
CA LEU A 20 1.87 17.32 11.52
C LEU A 20 1.78 17.77 10.06
N ALA A 21 2.70 18.63 9.64
CA ALA A 21 2.83 19.01 8.25
C ALA A 21 3.17 17.75 7.45
N GLN A 22 2.17 17.22 6.76
CA GLN A 22 2.35 16.12 5.83
C GLN A 22 3.22 16.65 4.68
N THR A 23 4.51 16.36 4.71
CA THR A 23 5.43 16.65 3.61
C THR A 23 5.09 15.69 2.49
N ASN A 24 4.10 16.05 1.68
CA ASN A 24 3.79 15.32 0.46
C ASN A 24 4.97 15.53 -0.48
N ASP A 25 5.76 14.48 -0.68
CA ASP A 25 6.77 14.48 -1.73
C ASP A 25 6.07 14.77 -3.07
N PRO A 26 6.72 15.55 -3.95
CA PRO A 26 6.09 16.01 -5.18
C PRO A 26 5.85 14.80 -6.10
N ALA A 27 4.74 14.77 -6.83
CA ALA A 27 4.42 13.66 -7.74
C ALA A 27 5.31 13.62 -9.00
N ILE A 28 5.94 14.75 -9.33
CA ILE A 28 6.93 14.93 -10.38
C ILE A 28 8.13 15.68 -9.79
N PRO A 29 9.35 15.55 -10.33
CA PRO A 29 10.49 16.31 -9.83
C PRO A 29 10.21 17.82 -9.87
N VAL A 30 10.40 18.50 -8.74
CA VAL A 30 10.31 19.96 -8.64
C VAL A 30 11.62 20.50 -8.13
N GLY A 31 11.97 21.73 -8.50
CA GLY A 31 13.24 22.29 -8.08
C GLY A 31 13.37 23.77 -8.32
N SER A 32 14.47 24.34 -7.82
CA SER A 32 14.89 25.70 -8.09
C SER A 32 16.22 25.70 -8.84
N LEU A 33 16.31 26.61 -9.80
CA LEU A 33 17.54 26.99 -10.47
C LEU A 33 17.93 28.38 -9.97
N THR A 34 19.13 28.51 -9.41
CA THR A 34 19.71 29.81 -9.07
C THR A 34 21.02 30.01 -9.83
N ALA A 35 21.31 31.26 -10.18
CA ALA A 35 22.54 31.65 -10.85
C ALA A 35 23.20 32.75 -10.01
N PHE A 36 24.50 32.63 -9.74
CA PHE A 36 25.25 33.68 -9.07
C PHE A 36 26.62 33.94 -9.73
N PRO A 37 26.98 35.19 -10.03
CA PRO A 37 26.15 36.40 -9.92
C PRO A 37 25.01 36.43 -10.96
N THR A 38 23.91 37.09 -10.63
CA THR A 38 22.74 37.26 -11.53
C THR A 38 22.98 38.31 -12.62
N ILE A 39 24.07 39.07 -12.53
CA ILE A 39 24.51 40.05 -13.52
C ILE A 39 25.82 39.56 -14.10
N VAL A 40 25.88 39.43 -15.42
CA VAL A 40 27.09 39.05 -16.15
C VAL A 40 27.83 40.29 -16.62
N GLN A 41 29.06 40.47 -16.14
CA GLN A 41 30.06 41.35 -16.75
C GLN A 41 30.95 40.53 -17.68
N THR A 42 31.48 41.16 -18.72
CA THR A 42 32.41 40.50 -19.67
C THR A 42 33.55 39.83 -18.91
N GLY A 43 33.73 38.52 -19.12
CA GLY A 43 34.73 37.70 -18.40
C GLY A 43 34.24 37.02 -17.11
N THR A 44 32.98 37.17 -16.72
CA THR A 44 32.41 36.51 -15.54
C THR A 44 31.65 35.25 -15.93
N HIS A 45 31.92 34.13 -15.26
CA HIS A 45 31.19 32.87 -15.42
C HIS A 45 30.25 32.67 -14.23
N PRO A 46 28.93 32.81 -14.41
CA PRO A 46 27.98 32.58 -13.32
C PRO A 46 27.94 31.11 -12.94
N THR A 47 27.92 30.84 -11.64
CA THR A 47 27.70 29.50 -11.08
C THR A 47 26.21 29.23 -11.06
N LEU A 48 25.80 28.14 -11.70
CA LEU A 48 24.43 27.64 -11.66
C LEU A 48 24.30 26.60 -10.54
N THR A 49 23.35 26.81 -9.64
CA THR A 49 22.98 25.84 -8.60
C THR A 49 21.59 25.32 -8.89
N TRP A 50 21.47 24.00 -8.98
CA TRP A 50 20.22 23.28 -9.16
C TRP A 50 19.87 22.54 -7.88
N ASN A 51 18.70 22.81 -7.31
CA ASN A 51 18.14 22.02 -6.21
C ASN A 51 16.89 21.31 -6.73
N ILE A 52 16.96 19.98 -6.87
CA ILE A 52 15.85 19.16 -7.38
C ILE A 52 15.39 18.22 -6.27
N THR A 53 14.10 18.29 -5.94
CA THR A 53 13.40 17.35 -5.07
C THR A 53 12.66 16.34 -5.94
N TYR A 54 13.06 15.08 -5.86
CA TYR A 54 12.41 13.98 -6.57
C TYR A 54 11.24 13.40 -5.75
N PRO A 55 10.24 12.79 -6.40
CA PRO A 55 9.24 11.97 -5.72
C PRO A 55 9.95 10.84 -4.96
N SER A 56 9.62 10.61 -3.70
CA SER A 56 10.05 9.38 -3.03
C SER A 56 9.36 8.19 -3.68
N ILE A 57 10.14 7.19 -4.08
CA ILE A 57 9.61 5.89 -4.49
C ILE A 57 9.75 4.89 -3.35
N VAL A 58 8.80 3.96 -3.24
CA VAL A 58 8.76 2.98 -2.14
C VAL A 58 10.05 2.18 -2.05
N GLN A 59 10.69 1.89 -3.18
CA GLN A 59 11.93 1.13 -3.24
C GLN A 59 13.13 1.85 -2.61
N ASP A 60 13.09 3.19 -2.50
CA ASP A 60 14.15 3.96 -1.83
C ASP A 60 14.07 3.81 -0.31
N VAL A 61 12.87 3.56 0.21
CA VAL A 61 12.55 3.61 1.64
C VAL A 61 12.12 2.28 2.22
N VAL A 62 11.84 1.28 1.39
CA VAL A 62 11.44 -0.08 1.75
C VAL A 62 12.14 -1.06 0.81
N THR A 63 12.83 -2.05 1.38
CA THR A 63 13.32 -3.21 0.63
C THR A 63 12.19 -4.20 0.45
N ILE A 64 11.94 -4.63 -0.79
CA ILE A 64 10.92 -5.62 -1.14
C ILE A 64 11.64 -6.90 -1.56
N THR A 65 11.62 -7.90 -0.69
CA THR A 65 12.22 -9.20 -0.98
C THR A 65 11.15 -10.12 -1.55
N PRO A 66 11.32 -10.66 -2.77
CA PRO A 66 10.39 -11.63 -3.32
C PRO A 66 10.19 -12.81 -2.36
N PRO A 67 8.96 -13.31 -2.21
CA PRO A 67 7.79 -12.98 -3.02
C PRO A 67 6.96 -11.77 -2.53
N GLY A 68 7.31 -11.18 -1.38
CA GLY A 68 6.64 -9.96 -0.91
C GLY A 68 6.93 -9.56 0.54
N ILE A 69 8.09 -9.90 1.09
CA ILE A 69 8.49 -9.45 2.43
C ILE A 69 8.95 -8.00 2.32
N LEU A 70 8.34 -7.09 3.09
CA LEU A 70 8.76 -5.68 3.13
C LEU A 70 9.65 -5.45 4.34
N THR A 71 10.74 -4.70 4.14
CA THR A 71 11.64 -4.27 5.22
C THR A 71 11.89 -2.77 5.07
N PRO A 72 11.29 -1.91 5.92
CA PRO A 72 11.54 -0.47 5.89
C PRO A 72 13.01 -0.14 6.15
N LYS A 73 13.56 0.81 5.39
CA LYS A 73 14.92 1.36 5.53
C LYS A 73 14.96 2.52 6.52
N GLN A 74 13.80 3.04 6.90
CA GLN A 74 13.56 4.11 7.88
C GLN A 74 12.17 3.93 8.52
N ASP A 75 11.86 4.76 9.52
CA ASP A 75 10.56 4.72 10.19
C ASP A 75 9.49 5.37 9.30
N LEU A 76 8.40 4.65 9.06
CA LEU A 76 7.30 5.06 8.19
C LEU A 76 5.95 4.81 8.87
N TYR A 77 4.89 5.46 8.41
CA TYR A 77 3.55 4.94 8.58
C TYR A 77 3.18 4.08 7.37
N MET A 78 2.48 2.99 7.64
CA MET A 78 1.92 2.08 6.67
C MET A 78 0.40 2.06 6.81
N ASP A 79 -0.30 2.30 5.70
CA ASP A 79 -1.76 2.20 5.59
C ASP A 79 -2.12 1.06 4.62
N VAL A 80 -3.04 0.19 5.02
CA VAL A 80 -3.47 -0.98 4.25
C VAL A 80 -4.92 -0.79 3.81
N ARG A 81 -5.21 -1.07 2.53
CA ARG A 81 -6.55 -1.10 1.95
C ARG A 81 -6.77 -2.41 1.23
N ILE A 82 -8.02 -2.87 1.20
CA ILE A 82 -8.42 -4.03 0.40
C ILE A 82 -9.02 -3.49 -0.90
N LEU A 83 -8.43 -3.85 -2.04
CA LEU A 83 -8.91 -3.39 -3.35
C LEU A 83 -10.00 -4.30 -3.89
N GLY A 84 -9.90 -5.60 -3.61
CA GLY A 84 -10.88 -6.58 -4.06
C GLY A 84 -10.65 -7.96 -3.47
N ALA A 85 -11.67 -8.79 -3.58
CA ALA A 85 -11.65 -10.22 -3.27
C ALA A 85 -12.61 -10.91 -4.24
N SER A 86 -12.24 -12.05 -4.82
CA SER A 86 -13.04 -12.69 -5.88
C SER A 86 -13.22 -14.19 -5.73
N VAL A 87 -12.78 -14.81 -4.62
CA VAL A 87 -12.95 -16.26 -4.41
C VAL A 87 -14.43 -16.64 -4.51
N ALA A 88 -14.78 -17.42 -5.53
CA ALA A 88 -16.16 -17.72 -5.89
C ALA A 88 -16.33 -19.10 -6.54
N THR A 89 -17.57 -19.59 -6.54
CA THR A 89 -18.07 -20.56 -7.53
C THR A 89 -18.93 -19.82 -8.57
N SER A 90 -19.46 -20.56 -9.54
CA SER A 90 -20.45 -20.04 -10.49
C SER A 90 -21.73 -19.46 -9.86
N THR A 91 -21.98 -19.70 -8.57
CA THR A 91 -23.23 -19.32 -7.89
C THR A 91 -23.03 -18.46 -6.65
N ALA A 92 -21.82 -18.34 -6.10
CA ALA A 92 -21.61 -17.59 -4.86
C ALA A 92 -20.16 -17.13 -4.65
N TYR A 93 -20.00 -15.96 -4.03
CA TYR A 93 -18.74 -15.49 -3.46
C TYR A 93 -18.57 -15.98 -2.01
N PHE A 94 -17.34 -16.35 -1.67
CA PHE A 94 -16.94 -16.80 -0.34
C PHE A 94 -16.19 -15.72 0.43
N PRO A 95 -16.29 -15.72 1.78
CA PRO A 95 -15.51 -14.80 2.60
C PRO A 95 -14.01 -15.07 2.44
N VAL A 96 -13.25 -13.99 2.27
CA VAL A 96 -11.79 -14.00 2.21
C VAL A 96 -11.25 -13.26 3.43
N GLU A 97 -10.16 -13.79 3.99
CA GLU A 97 -9.43 -13.19 5.10
C GLU A 97 -8.09 -12.65 4.61
N ALA A 98 -7.77 -11.42 4.99
CA ALA A 98 -6.44 -10.84 4.86
C ALA A 98 -5.83 -10.63 6.25
N GLN A 99 -4.56 -10.98 6.41
CA GLN A 99 -3.81 -10.78 7.64
C GLN A 99 -2.49 -10.05 7.39
N VAL A 100 -2.06 -9.28 8.38
CA VAL A 100 -0.75 -8.62 8.43
C VAL A 100 0.03 -9.12 9.63
N LYS A 101 1.33 -9.34 9.45
CA LYS A 101 2.27 -9.63 10.53
C LYS A 101 3.37 -8.58 10.51
N TYR A 102 3.61 -7.97 11.66
CA TYR A 102 4.68 -7.00 11.85
C TYR A 102 5.75 -7.61 12.76
N ASP A 103 6.96 -7.70 12.21
CA ASP A 103 8.16 -8.27 12.81
C ASP A 103 7.90 -9.65 13.43
N THR A 104 8.23 -9.82 14.70
CA THR A 104 8.04 -11.05 15.48
C THR A 104 6.63 -11.18 16.05
N GLY A 105 5.73 -10.22 15.77
CA GLY A 105 4.36 -10.24 16.28
C GLY A 105 3.50 -11.35 15.69
N SER A 106 2.30 -11.51 16.25
CA SER A 106 1.28 -12.42 15.73
C SER A 106 0.64 -11.88 14.46
N TRP A 107 0.11 -12.78 13.64
CA TRP A 107 -0.75 -12.39 12.54
C TRP A 107 -2.02 -11.69 13.06
N THR A 108 -2.33 -10.54 12.46
CA THR A 108 -3.50 -9.73 12.78
C THR A 108 -4.41 -9.71 11.57
N ARG A 109 -5.65 -10.17 11.75
CA ARG A 109 -6.69 -10.04 10.71
C ARG A 109 -6.99 -8.57 10.47
N VAL A 110 -6.89 -8.15 9.21
CA VAL A 110 -7.22 -6.78 8.77
C VAL A 110 -8.48 -6.75 7.91
N PHE A 111 -8.90 -7.89 7.37
CA PHE A 111 -10.15 -8.03 6.63
C PHE A 111 -10.69 -9.45 6.76
N TYR A 112 -12.01 -9.58 6.85
CA TYR A 112 -12.71 -10.86 6.71
C TYR A 112 -14.15 -10.61 6.26
N ASP A 113 -14.39 -10.72 4.96
CA ASP A 113 -15.72 -10.63 4.38
C ASP A 113 -15.72 -11.07 2.91
N LYS A 114 -16.88 -10.99 2.25
CA LYS A 114 -17.05 -11.23 0.82
C LYS A 114 -16.70 -9.98 -0.01
N GLN A 115 -16.56 -10.18 -1.33
CA GLN A 115 -16.34 -9.11 -2.31
C GLN A 115 -17.27 -7.90 -2.12
N THR A 116 -18.56 -8.12 -1.86
CA THR A 116 -19.57 -7.06 -1.72
C THR A 116 -19.34 -6.11 -0.54
N LYS A 117 -18.43 -6.45 0.37
CA LYS A 117 -18.09 -5.67 1.56
C LYS A 117 -16.72 -5.01 1.46
N VAL A 118 -16.03 -5.19 0.34
CA VAL A 118 -14.81 -4.46 0.05
C VAL A 118 -15.14 -3.00 -0.26
N ASN A 119 -14.51 -2.08 0.46
CA ASN A 119 -14.47 -0.66 0.11
C ASN A 119 -13.01 -0.25 -0.12
N PRO A 120 -12.58 -0.08 -1.39
CA PRO A 120 -11.19 0.26 -1.72
C PRO A 120 -10.69 1.59 -1.15
N SER A 121 -11.60 2.47 -0.71
CA SER A 121 -11.23 3.76 -0.11
C SER A 121 -10.95 3.67 1.39
N THR A 122 -11.37 2.59 2.06
CA THR A 122 -11.23 2.42 3.51
C THR A 122 -9.86 1.88 3.88
N ILE A 123 -9.17 2.59 4.77
CA ILE A 123 -7.97 2.07 5.43
C ILE A 123 -8.41 1.06 6.50
N VAL A 124 -8.05 -0.20 6.32
CA VAL A 124 -8.40 -1.29 7.23
C VAL A 124 -7.34 -1.52 8.31
N TYR A 125 -6.14 -0.98 8.12
CA TYR A 125 -5.04 -1.08 9.07
C TYR A 125 -4.06 0.08 8.89
N THR A 126 -3.68 0.71 10.00
CA THR A 126 -2.61 1.72 10.04
C THR A 126 -1.60 1.32 11.11
N ARG A 127 -0.31 1.43 10.81
CA ARG A 127 0.76 1.20 11.79
C ARG A 127 1.99 2.04 11.51
N GLN A 128 2.64 2.52 12.56
CA GLN A 128 4.03 2.94 12.46
C GLN A 128 4.93 1.70 12.34
N VAL A 129 5.70 1.63 11.26
CA VAL A 129 6.63 0.56 10.96
C VAL A 129 8.05 1.09 11.09
N LEU A 130 8.83 0.45 11.95
CA LEU A 130 10.18 0.90 12.27
C LEU A 130 11.18 0.34 11.27
N LYS A 131 12.30 1.04 11.13
CA LYS A 131 13.46 0.58 10.34
C LYS A 131 13.83 -0.86 10.69
N ASN A 132 14.12 -1.65 9.66
CA ASN A 132 14.54 -3.06 9.72
C ASN A 132 13.51 -4.04 10.30
N LYS A 133 12.26 -3.62 10.50
CA LYS A 133 11.19 -4.49 11.00
C LYS A 133 10.37 -5.04 9.85
N GLN A 134 10.32 -6.37 9.74
CA GLN A 134 9.67 -7.02 8.60
C GLN A 134 8.15 -6.81 8.64
N ILE A 135 7.55 -6.66 7.47
CA ILE A 135 6.09 -6.67 7.29
C ILE A 135 5.76 -7.81 6.33
N ASN A 136 4.79 -8.61 6.73
CA ASN A 136 4.36 -9.78 5.99
C ASN A 136 2.83 -9.78 5.85
N PHE A 137 2.36 -10.37 4.77
CA PHE A 137 0.94 -10.50 4.48
C PHE A 137 0.56 -11.96 4.30
N ALA A 138 -0.70 -12.26 4.59
CA ALA A 138 -1.25 -13.59 4.44
C ALA A 138 -2.72 -13.51 4.03
N GLY A 139 -3.18 -14.56 3.36
CA GLY A 139 -4.54 -14.68 2.86
C GLY A 139 -5.05 -16.11 2.88
N ARG A 140 -6.35 -16.27 3.06
CA ARG A 140 -7.10 -17.54 2.90
C ARG A 140 -8.58 -17.24 2.75
N TYR A 141 -9.38 -18.25 2.42
CA TYR A 141 -10.84 -18.11 2.34
C TYR A 141 -11.55 -19.13 3.22
N TYR A 142 -12.84 -18.89 3.49
CA TYR A 142 -13.69 -19.76 4.29
C TYR A 142 -14.78 -20.38 3.42
N TYR A 143 -14.79 -21.72 3.33
CA TYR A 143 -15.75 -22.47 2.53
C TYR A 143 -16.11 -23.79 3.22
N ASN A 144 -17.37 -24.21 3.11
CA ASN A 144 -17.87 -25.48 3.65
C ASN A 144 -17.49 -25.71 5.13
N ASN A 145 -17.70 -24.69 5.96
CA ASN A 145 -17.36 -24.67 7.38
C ASN A 145 -15.86 -24.87 7.72
N ALA A 146 -14.97 -24.72 6.75
CA ALA A 146 -13.53 -24.91 6.90
C ALA A 146 -12.73 -23.72 6.35
N TRP A 147 -11.58 -23.48 6.96
CA TRP A 147 -10.58 -22.57 6.42
C TRP A 147 -9.74 -23.26 5.36
N SER A 148 -9.45 -22.57 4.27
CA SER A 148 -8.39 -22.99 3.35
C SER A 148 -7.00 -22.80 3.98
N THR A 149 -5.97 -23.30 3.29
CA THR A 149 -4.56 -23.05 3.63
C THR A 149 -4.30 -21.55 3.77
N LEU A 150 -3.61 -21.15 4.85
CA LEU A 150 -3.12 -19.79 5.01
C LEU A 150 -1.84 -19.62 4.20
N TYR A 151 -1.94 -18.98 3.03
CA TYR A 151 -0.76 -18.57 2.27
C TYR A 151 -0.16 -17.32 2.89
N THR A 152 1.17 -17.23 2.92
CA THR A 152 1.88 -16.14 3.58
C THR A 152 3.05 -15.68 2.72
N THR A 153 3.51 -14.43 2.88
CA THR A 153 4.72 -13.92 2.21
C THR A 153 6.03 -14.48 2.77
N LEU A 154 5.98 -15.30 3.82
CA LEU A 154 7.16 -15.91 4.44
C LEU A 154 7.75 -17.04 3.57
N GLN A 155 8.84 -17.65 4.05
CA GLN A 155 9.44 -18.81 3.42
C GLN A 155 8.41 -19.92 3.16
N GLY A 156 8.49 -20.54 1.97
CA GLY A 156 7.56 -21.56 1.52
C GLY A 156 6.46 -21.07 0.58
N ASN A 157 6.37 -19.77 0.32
CA ASN A 157 5.52 -19.24 -0.74
C ASN A 157 6.09 -19.60 -2.12
N THR A 158 5.26 -20.26 -2.94
CA THR A 158 5.62 -20.77 -4.27
C THR A 158 5.05 -19.93 -5.41
N GLY A 159 4.55 -18.72 -5.10
CA GLY A 159 3.96 -17.80 -6.05
C GLY A 159 2.53 -17.37 -5.68
N GLN A 160 1.93 -17.92 -4.62
CA GLN A 160 0.56 -17.62 -4.21
C GLN A 160 0.34 -16.17 -3.78
N ILE A 161 1.40 -15.47 -3.40
CA ILE A 161 1.33 -14.05 -3.06
C ILE A 161 2.49 -13.36 -3.73
N VAL A 162 2.21 -12.30 -4.48
CA VAL A 162 3.23 -11.49 -5.16
C VAL A 162 3.05 -10.03 -4.78
N ALA A 163 4.14 -9.38 -4.35
CA ALA A 163 4.21 -7.93 -4.17
C ALA A 163 4.77 -7.25 -5.41
N LEU A 164 4.07 -6.23 -5.90
CA LEU A 164 4.46 -5.44 -7.06
C LEU A 164 4.45 -3.95 -6.72
N VAL A 165 5.31 -3.19 -7.40
CA VAL A 165 5.40 -1.73 -7.29
C VAL A 165 4.90 -1.06 -8.57
N ASN A 166 4.72 0.25 -8.53
CA ASN A 166 4.37 1.02 -9.71
C ASN A 166 5.32 0.74 -10.90
N GLY A 167 4.75 0.50 -12.08
CA GLY A 167 5.46 0.18 -13.31
C GLY A 167 5.92 -1.28 -13.45
N ALA A 168 5.72 -2.12 -12.42
CA ALA A 168 6.06 -3.54 -12.49
C ALA A 168 5.14 -4.31 -13.46
N THR A 169 5.69 -5.30 -14.14
CA THR A 169 4.92 -6.25 -14.95
C THR A 169 4.43 -7.37 -14.05
N PRO A 170 3.11 -7.67 -14.01
CA PRO A 170 2.59 -8.85 -13.32
C PRO A 170 3.21 -10.17 -13.85
N PRO A 171 3.22 -11.26 -13.05
CA PRO A 171 3.64 -12.58 -13.53
C PRO A 171 2.81 -13.03 -14.74
N SER A 172 3.35 -13.94 -15.58
CA SER A 172 2.67 -14.40 -16.80
C SER A 172 1.37 -15.19 -16.55
N THR A 173 1.12 -15.61 -15.30
CA THR A 173 -0.14 -16.23 -14.87
C THR A 173 -1.26 -15.20 -14.70
N PHE A 174 -0.92 -13.92 -14.52
CA PHE A 174 -1.88 -12.83 -14.39
C PHE A 174 -2.49 -12.50 -15.76
N PRO A 175 -3.82 -12.38 -15.90
CA PRO A 175 -4.44 -12.12 -17.20
C PRO A 175 -4.07 -10.77 -17.80
N ASP A 176 -3.98 -10.69 -19.13
CA ASP A 176 -3.76 -9.42 -19.81
C ASP A 176 -4.91 -8.44 -19.54
N TYR A 177 -4.59 -7.14 -19.55
CA TYR A 177 -5.53 -6.05 -19.26
C TYR A 177 -6.86 -6.10 -20.06
N ASN A 178 -6.81 -6.55 -21.31
CA ASN A 178 -7.97 -6.62 -22.20
C ASN A 178 -8.76 -7.92 -22.08
N GLN A 179 -8.30 -8.90 -21.30
CA GLN A 179 -8.98 -10.18 -21.15
C GLN A 179 -10.27 -9.99 -20.32
N PRO A 180 -11.38 -10.66 -20.67
CA PRO A 180 -12.60 -10.63 -19.86
C PRO A 180 -12.43 -11.20 -18.45
N THR A 181 -11.42 -12.05 -18.25
CA THR A 181 -11.10 -12.72 -16.97
C THR A 181 -10.44 -11.81 -15.95
N ILE A 182 -10.02 -10.58 -16.34
CA ILE A 182 -9.46 -9.66 -15.37
C ILE A 182 -10.55 -9.08 -14.46
N GLU A 183 -10.30 -9.15 -13.16
CA GLU A 183 -11.22 -8.66 -12.17
C GLU A 183 -11.38 -7.14 -12.27
N SER A 184 -12.64 -6.70 -12.23
CA SER A 184 -12.99 -5.30 -12.47
C SER A 184 -12.31 -4.34 -11.49
N PHE A 185 -12.04 -4.79 -10.26
CA PHE A 185 -11.38 -3.99 -9.24
C PHE A 185 -9.87 -3.79 -9.49
N LEU A 186 -9.23 -4.57 -10.36
CA LEU A 186 -7.81 -4.41 -10.73
C LEU A 186 -7.61 -3.42 -11.86
N ARG A 187 -8.61 -3.25 -12.74
CA ARG A 187 -8.52 -2.39 -13.94
C ARG A 187 -8.06 -0.95 -13.65
N PRO A 188 -8.50 -0.27 -12.55
CA PRO A 188 -8.02 1.08 -12.24
C PRO A 188 -6.53 1.14 -11.86
N TYR A 189 -5.96 0.01 -11.45
CA TYR A 189 -4.58 -0.13 -10.96
C TYR A 189 -3.64 -0.72 -12.01
N LEU A 190 -4.05 -0.70 -13.28
CA LEU A 190 -3.25 -1.12 -14.42
C LEU A 190 -3.17 -0.01 -15.45
N ASP A 191 -2.03 0.10 -16.13
CA ASP A 191 -1.89 0.95 -17.30
C ASP A 191 -2.41 0.26 -18.57
N SER A 192 -2.40 0.98 -19.70
CA SER A 192 -2.86 0.44 -20.98
C SER A 192 -2.01 -0.71 -21.52
N ALA A 193 -0.81 -0.93 -20.97
CA ALA A 193 0.07 -2.05 -21.28
C ALA A 193 -0.06 -3.20 -20.27
N GLY A 194 -0.98 -3.13 -19.31
CA GLY A 194 -1.17 -4.15 -18.27
C GLY A 194 -0.13 -4.14 -17.16
N LYS A 195 0.68 -3.07 -17.04
CA LYS A 195 1.60 -2.90 -15.91
C LYS A 195 0.89 -2.31 -14.71
N ILE A 196 1.42 -2.57 -13.52
CA ILE A 196 0.92 -2.00 -12.27
C ILE A 196 0.99 -0.47 -12.32
N LYS A 197 -0.14 0.17 -12.03
CA LYS A 197 -0.32 1.62 -11.99
C LYS A 197 -0.86 2.02 -10.62
N ILE A 198 0.06 2.33 -9.71
CA ILE A 198 -0.23 2.72 -8.31
C ILE A 198 0.64 3.92 -7.90
N GLY A 199 0.43 4.47 -6.71
CA GLY A 199 1.25 5.58 -6.22
C GLY A 199 2.72 5.20 -6.07
N PRO A 200 3.65 6.17 -6.12
CA PRO A 200 5.08 5.89 -6.04
C PRO A 200 5.50 5.28 -4.69
N MET A 201 4.73 5.53 -3.64
CA MET A 201 4.95 5.01 -2.29
C MET A 201 4.07 3.78 -1.96
N ASP A 202 3.42 3.20 -2.98
CA ASP A 202 2.52 2.07 -2.82
C ASP A 202 3.16 0.74 -3.22
N VAL A 203 2.71 -0.33 -2.57
CA VAL A 203 2.94 -1.73 -2.96
C VAL A 203 1.58 -2.40 -3.10
N ILE A 204 1.34 -3.05 -4.23
CA ILE A 204 0.15 -3.88 -4.43
C ILE A 204 0.52 -5.34 -4.21
N TYR A 205 -0.30 -6.05 -3.44
CA TYR A 205 -0.22 -7.49 -3.28
C TYR A 205 -1.35 -8.15 -4.05
N LEU A 206 -0.97 -9.15 -4.83
CA LEU A 206 -1.85 -10.01 -5.58
C LEU A 206 -1.79 -11.42 -4.97
N PHE A 207 -2.94 -12.02 -4.74
CA PHE A 207 -3.06 -13.31 -4.07
C PHE A 207 -3.80 -14.30 -4.95
N GLU A 208 -3.28 -15.52 -4.99
CA GLU A 208 -3.96 -16.72 -5.41
C GLU A 208 -4.22 -17.57 -4.16
N LEU A 209 -5.50 -17.87 -3.89
CA LEU A 209 -5.95 -18.56 -2.69
C LEU A 209 -6.60 -19.90 -3.01
N THR A 210 -7.01 -20.15 -4.24
CA THR A 210 -7.79 -21.34 -4.63
C THR A 210 -6.96 -22.40 -5.35
N HIS A 211 -5.93 -22.02 -6.13
CA HIS A 211 -5.09 -22.93 -6.90
C HIS A 211 -3.63 -22.94 -6.42
N THR A 212 -2.98 -24.10 -6.48
CA THR A 212 -1.55 -24.26 -6.14
C THR A 212 -0.66 -24.55 -7.35
N ASN A 213 -1.25 -25.04 -8.45
CA ASN A 213 -0.54 -25.29 -9.69
C ASN A 213 -0.54 -24.01 -10.53
N THR A 214 0.62 -23.41 -10.75
CA THR A 214 0.77 -22.17 -11.54
C THR A 214 0.44 -22.33 -13.02
N ASN A 215 0.21 -23.56 -13.50
CA ASN A 215 -0.24 -23.84 -14.86
C ASN A 215 -1.76 -24.02 -14.96
N ASP A 216 -2.49 -23.95 -13.84
CA ASP A 216 -3.94 -23.96 -13.85
C ASP A 216 -4.45 -22.60 -14.36
N SER A 217 -5.45 -22.62 -15.23
CA SER A 217 -6.14 -21.40 -15.67
C SER A 217 -6.78 -20.62 -14.54
N GLY A 218 -7.07 -21.27 -13.41
CA GLY A 218 -7.56 -20.62 -12.20
C GLY A 218 -6.46 -20.00 -11.33
N PHE A 219 -5.17 -20.27 -11.60
CA PHE A 219 -4.07 -19.60 -10.92
C PHE A 219 -3.83 -18.25 -11.60
N ASP A 220 -4.49 -17.20 -11.12
CA ASP A 220 -4.52 -15.90 -11.80
C ASP A 220 -4.11 -14.72 -10.92
N LEU A 221 -3.90 -14.96 -9.62
CA LEU A 221 -3.51 -13.97 -8.61
C LEU A 221 -4.57 -12.87 -8.38
N GLN A 222 -5.84 -13.16 -8.63
CA GLN A 222 -6.93 -12.19 -8.47
C GLN A 222 -7.83 -12.45 -7.27
N ASP A 223 -7.66 -13.58 -6.57
CA ASP A 223 -8.52 -13.99 -5.44
C ASP A 223 -8.61 -12.96 -4.29
N LEU A 224 -7.53 -12.21 -4.06
CA LEU A 224 -7.48 -11.09 -3.12
C LEU A 224 -6.45 -10.07 -3.60
N CYS A 225 -6.78 -8.78 -3.46
CA CYS A 225 -5.87 -7.69 -3.75
C CYS A 225 -5.77 -6.70 -2.59
N VAL A 226 -4.55 -6.41 -2.15
CA VAL A 226 -4.24 -5.53 -1.02
C VAL A 226 -3.33 -4.41 -1.49
N LEU A 227 -3.68 -3.16 -1.19
CA LEU A 227 -2.83 -2.00 -1.42
C LEU A 227 -2.21 -1.55 -0.10
N VAL A 228 -0.89 -1.36 -0.11
CA VAL A 228 -0.10 -0.91 1.03
C VAL A 228 0.54 0.42 0.66
N THR A 229 0.17 1.48 1.36
CA THR A 229 0.71 2.83 1.15
C THR A 229 1.67 3.18 2.28
N PHE A 230 2.87 3.62 1.93
CA PHE A 230 3.83 4.17 2.88
C PHE A 230 3.82 5.70 2.88
N ARG A 231 4.02 6.29 4.05
CA ARG A 231 4.23 7.74 4.21
C ARG A 231 5.24 8.00 5.32
N LYS A 232 5.90 9.15 5.27
CA LYS A 232 6.86 9.56 6.29
C LYS A 232 6.19 9.62 7.66
N SER A 233 6.94 9.21 8.69
CA SER A 233 6.52 9.32 10.11
C SER A 233 6.47 10.76 10.57
#